data_AF-A0A7Y0TI34-F1
#
_entry.id   AF-A0A7Y0TI34-F1
#
_cell.length_a   1.000
_cell.length_b   1.000
_cell.length_c   1.000
_cell.angle_alpha   90.00
_cell.angle_beta   90.00
_cell.angle_gamma   90.00
#
_symmetry.space_group_name_H-M   'P 1'
#
loop_
_entity.id
_entity.type
_entity.pdbx_description
1 polymer ?
#
loop_
_entity_poly.entity_id
_entity_poly.type
_entity_poly.pdbx_seq_one_letter_code
_entity_poly.pdbx_strand_id
1 'polypeptide(L)'
;MNNKKIIVVSKRFFISGIIFFTLINDMPIPLELNNIVDNALFYTIGKVAMEKLTSTLSKMQDDTATAEDWRFAALLGEIAAVAKNRLSADANEIEFSKGSQVWVERTAVRLKTIR
;
A
#
# COMPACT_ATOMS: atom_id res chain seq x y z
N MET A 1 34.62 -2.83 41.82
CA MET A 1 33.25 -3.18 41.37
C MET A 1 32.67 -1.96 40.67
N ASN A 2 32.46 -2.01 39.36
CA ASN A 2 32.06 -0.84 38.56
C ASN A 2 30.68 -1.09 37.95
N ASN A 3 29.67 -0.41 38.48
CA ASN A 3 28.27 -0.53 38.06
C ASN A 3 28.06 0.22 36.74
N LYS A 4 28.06 -0.51 35.61
CA LYS A 4 27.60 0.04 34.33
C LYS A 4 26.07 0.12 34.35
N LYS A 5 25.52 1.33 34.49
CA LYS A 5 24.10 1.60 34.22
C LYS A 5 23.82 1.33 32.74
N ILE A 6 23.06 0.28 32.45
CA ILE A 6 22.48 0.04 31.13
C ILE A 6 21.29 1.00 30.99
N ILE A 7 21.46 2.03 30.17
CA ILE A 7 20.36 2.92 29.78
C ILE A 7 19.59 2.19 28.67
N VAL A 8 18.42 1.66 29.00
CA VAL A 8 17.48 1.11 28.02
C VAL A 8 16.78 2.29 27.34
N VAL A 9 17.32 2.74 26.21
CA VAL A 9 16.67 3.78 25.40
C VAL A 9 15.55 3.12 24.59
N SER A 10 14.32 3.58 24.83
CA SER A 10 13.12 3.12 24.11
C SER A 10 13.25 3.36 22.61
N LYS A 11 13.13 2.29 21.80
CA LYS A 11 13.23 2.32 20.32
C LYS A 11 12.36 3.40 19.65
N ARG A 12 11.28 3.86 20.30
CA ARG A 12 10.37 4.89 19.76
C ARG A 12 10.99 6.30 19.72
N PHE A 13 11.96 6.61 20.58
CA PHE A 13 12.63 7.92 20.60
C PHE A 13 13.78 8.03 19.59
N PHE A 14 14.28 6.90 19.08
CA PHE A 14 15.44 6.87 18.19
C PHE A 14 15.10 7.29 16.75
N ILE A 15 13.88 6.98 16.30
CA ILE A 15 13.46 7.22 14.91
C ILE A 15 13.25 8.72 14.65
N SER A 16 12.62 9.48 15.57
CA SER A 16 12.43 10.92 15.34
C SER A 16 13.73 11.72 15.41
N GLY A 17 14.70 11.27 16.22
CA GLY A 17 16.01 11.89 16.33
C GLY A 17 16.88 11.69 15.09
N ILE A 18 16.84 10.49 14.49
CA ILE A 18 17.55 10.20 13.24
C ILE A 18 16.97 11.02 12.09
N ILE A 19 15.64 11.06 11.95
CA ILE A 19 14.98 11.85 10.89
C ILE A 19 15.38 13.34 10.98
N PHE A 20 15.39 13.90 12.20
CA PHE A 20 15.81 15.28 12.42
C PHE A 20 17.30 15.51 12.11
N PHE A 21 18.18 14.56 12.44
CA PHE A 21 19.61 14.68 12.17
C PHE A 21 19.97 14.50 10.68
N THR A 22 19.24 13.65 9.96
CA THR A 22 19.42 13.44 8.52
C THR A 22 18.92 14.64 7.70
N LEU A 23 17.82 15.30 8.12
CA LEU A 23 17.30 16.52 7.50
C LEU A 23 18.25 17.73 7.61
N ILE A 24 19.12 17.78 8.61
CA ILE A 24 20.05 18.90 8.83
C ILE A 24 21.36 18.74 8.04
N ASN A 25 21.72 17.52 7.64
CA ASN A 25 23.06 17.21 7.12
C ASN A 25 23.10 16.69 5.67
N ASP A 26 22.02 16.78 4.90
CA ASP A 26 21.93 16.28 3.51
C ASP A 26 22.51 14.87 3.31
N MET A 27 22.40 14.02 4.34
CA MET A 27 22.90 12.64 4.26
C MET A 27 21.83 11.77 3.60
N PRO A 28 22.20 10.87 2.67
CA PRO A 28 21.24 9.93 2.10
C PRO A 28 20.65 9.06 3.21
N ILE A 29 19.32 9.01 3.24
CA ILE A 29 18.58 8.13 4.15
C ILE A 29 18.99 6.68 3.85
N PRO A 30 19.35 5.88 4.87
CA PRO A 30 19.67 4.47 4.68
C PRO A 30 18.53 3.73 3.94
N LEU A 31 18.88 2.90 2.95
CA LEU A 31 17.92 2.23 2.07
C LEU A 31 16.82 1.46 2.82
N GLU A 32 17.16 0.82 3.94
CA GLU A 32 16.20 0.11 4.80
C GLU A 32 15.16 1.06 5.41
N LEU A 33 15.57 2.27 5.79
CA LEU A 33 14.66 3.28 6.33
C LEU A 33 13.76 3.84 5.22
N ASN A 34 14.29 3.99 4.00
CA ASN A 34 13.51 4.43 2.85
C ASN A 34 12.39 3.43 2.51
N ASN A 35 12.70 2.13 2.48
CA ASN A 35 11.71 1.07 2.25
C ASN A 35 10.61 1.05 3.33
N ILE A 36 10.94 1.34 4.58
CA ILE A 36 9.95 1.42 5.68
C ILE A 36 9.04 2.65 5.47
N VAL A 37 9.62 3.79 5.12
CA VAL A 37 8.86 5.03 4.86
C VAL A 37 7.94 4.86 3.65
N ASP A 38 8.45 4.27 2.57
CA ASP A 38 7.69 4.00 1.35
C ASP A 38 6.53 3.02 1.61
N ASN A 39 6.78 1.94 2.35
CA ASN A 39 5.73 1.00 2.72
C ASN A 39 4.64 1.65 3.59
N ALA A 40 5.03 2.47 4.57
CA ALA A 40 4.07 3.21 5.40
C ALA A 40 3.27 4.23 4.57
N LEU A 41 3.92 4.89 3.62
CA LEU A 41 3.27 5.82 2.70
C LEU A 41 2.27 5.10 1.80
N PHE A 42 2.65 4.02 1.13
CA PHE A 42 1.76 3.26 0.26
C PHE A 42 0.57 2.66 1.02
N TYR A 43 0.81 2.13 2.23
CA TYR A 43 -0.26 1.68 3.11
C TYR A 43 -1.24 2.81 3.44
N THR A 44 -0.73 3.98 3.80
CA THR A 44 -1.54 5.15 4.13
C THR A 44 -2.33 5.64 2.92
N ILE A 45 -1.72 5.71 1.74
CA ILE A 45 -2.39 6.07 0.48
C ILE A 45 -3.53 5.11 0.21
N GLY A 46 -3.29 3.79 0.31
CA GLY A 46 -4.31 2.77 0.09
C GLY A 46 -5.48 2.94 1.06
N LYS A 47 -5.21 3.19 2.34
CA LYS A 47 -6.24 3.44 3.36
C LYS A 47 -7.08 4.67 3.04
N VAL A 48 -6.43 5.80 2.76
CA VAL A 48 -7.11 7.07 2.42
C VAL A 48 -7.92 6.93 1.14
N ALA A 49 -7.43 6.21 0.14
CA ALA A 49 -8.16 5.94 -1.09
C ALA A 49 -9.45 5.14 -0.84
N MET A 50 -9.39 4.11 0.03
CA MET A 50 -10.57 3.33 0.41
C MET A 50 -11.57 4.12 1.25
N GLU A 51 -11.09 4.98 2.16
CA GLU A 51 -11.93 5.90 2.93
C GLU A 51 -12.63 6.90 2.01
N LYS A 52 -11.91 7.45 1.02
CA LYS A 52 -12.48 8.36 0.02
C LYS A 52 -13.53 7.67 -0.84
N LEU A 53 -13.26 6.45 -1.32
CA LEU A 53 -14.24 5.65 -2.06
C LEU A 53 -15.51 5.44 -1.25
N THR A 54 -15.38 5.03 0.01
CA THR A 54 -16.52 4.82 0.92
C THR A 54 -17.33 6.11 1.11
N SER A 55 -16.65 7.25 1.33
CA SER A 55 -17.30 8.55 1.46
C SER A 55 -18.05 8.96 0.19
N THR A 56 -17.45 8.75 -0.98
CA THR A 56 -18.08 9.07 -2.27
C THR A 56 -19.29 8.17 -2.55
N LEU A 57 -19.20 6.87 -2.25
CA LEU A 57 -20.34 5.95 -2.36
C LEU A 57 -21.49 6.34 -1.43
N SER A 58 -21.20 6.84 -0.22
CA SER A 58 -22.22 7.37 0.69
C SER A 58 -22.95 8.56 0.08
N LYS A 59 -22.23 9.52 -0.52
CA LYS A 59 -22.86 10.66 -1.21
C LYS A 59 -23.76 10.24 -2.37
N MET A 60 -23.36 9.19 -3.09
CA MET A 60 -24.14 8.62 -4.19
C MET A 60 -25.43 7.99 -3.69
N GLN A 61 -25.39 7.35 -2.52
CA GLN A 61 -26.58 6.80 -1.86
C GLN A 61 -27.55 7.90 -1.40
N ASP A 62 -27.03 9.03 -0.94
CA ASP A 62 -27.82 10.17 -0.47
C ASP A 62 -28.34 11.06 -1.61
N ASP A 63 -28.13 10.69 -2.88
CA ASP A 63 -28.48 11.46 -4.10
C ASP A 63 -27.89 12.89 -4.13
N THR A 64 -26.74 13.08 -3.47
CA THR A 64 -26.01 14.36 -3.43
C THR A 64 -24.72 14.33 -4.26
N ALA A 65 -24.48 13.23 -4.97
CA ALA A 65 -23.25 13.03 -5.74
C ALA A 65 -23.25 13.80 -7.06
N THR A 66 -22.12 14.44 -7.35
CA THR A 66 -21.85 15.10 -8.63
C THR A 66 -21.37 14.09 -9.69
N ALA A 67 -21.40 14.47 -10.97
CA ALA A 67 -20.81 13.63 -12.03
C ALA A 67 -19.33 13.30 -11.81
N GLU A 68 -18.58 14.17 -11.12
CA GLU A 68 -17.19 13.90 -10.74
C GLU A 68 -17.08 12.83 -9.65
N ASP A 69 -17.98 12.86 -8.65
CA ASP A 69 -18.04 11.82 -7.62
C ASP A 69 -18.23 10.43 -8.24
N TRP A 70 -19.10 10.28 -9.24
CA TRP A 70 -19.28 9.02 -9.97
C TRP A 70 -18.01 8.56 -10.70
N ARG A 71 -17.32 9.46 -11.38
CA ARG A 71 -16.06 9.14 -12.09
C ARG A 71 -14.96 8.76 -11.12
N PHE A 72 -14.84 9.47 -10.00
CA PHE A 72 -13.84 9.16 -8.97
C PHE A 72 -14.14 7.84 -8.27
N ALA A 73 -15.41 7.54 -7.97
CA ALA A 73 -15.79 6.25 -7.40
C ALA A 73 -15.45 5.09 -8.33
N ALA A 74 -15.72 5.23 -9.64
CA ALA A 74 -15.34 4.23 -10.63
C ALA A 74 -13.83 4.01 -10.68
N LEU A 75 -13.03 5.08 -10.78
CA LEU A 75 -11.57 4.99 -10.80
C LEU A 75 -10.99 4.35 -9.53
N LEU A 76 -11.46 4.79 -8.35
CA LEU A 76 -11.01 4.22 -7.07
C LEU A 76 -11.41 2.74 -6.94
N GLY A 77 -12.59 2.37 -7.44
CA GLY A 77 -13.03 0.98 -7.53
C GLY A 77 -12.14 0.12 -8.42
N GLU A 78 -11.75 0.62 -9.60
CA GLU A 78 -10.81 -0.05 -10.50
C GLU A 78 -9.43 -0.24 -9.85
N ILE A 79 -8.89 0.80 -9.20
CA ILE A 79 -7.62 0.71 -8.47
C ILE A 79 -7.71 -0.37 -7.38
N ALA A 80 -8.79 -0.40 -6.60
CA ALA A 80 -8.99 -1.40 -5.57
C ALA A 80 -9.11 -2.83 -6.14
N ALA A 81 -9.79 -3.00 -7.28
CA ALA A 81 -9.91 -4.29 -7.95
C ALA A 81 -8.54 -4.78 -8.46
N VAL A 82 -7.76 -3.92 -9.11
CA VAL A 82 -6.41 -4.25 -9.58
C VAL A 82 -5.48 -4.61 -8.42
N ALA A 83 -5.54 -3.85 -7.32
CA ALA A 83 -4.73 -4.12 -6.13
C ALA A 83 -5.09 -5.49 -5.50
N LYS A 84 -6.37 -5.82 -5.39
CA LYS A 84 -6.84 -7.13 -4.90
C LYS A 84 -6.35 -8.26 -5.81
N ASN A 85 -6.45 -8.08 -7.13
CA ASN A 85 -6.00 -9.08 -8.10
C ASN A 85 -4.51 -9.37 -7.96
N ARG A 86 -3.68 -8.33 -7.74
CA ARG A 86 -2.23 -8.50 -7.49
C ARG A 86 -1.98 -9.30 -6.21
N LEU A 87 -2.63 -8.92 -5.10
CA LEU A 87 -2.48 -9.63 -3.84
C LEU A 87 -2.91 -11.11 -3.94
N SER A 88 -3.99 -11.40 -4.67
CA SER A 88 -4.43 -12.76 -4.94
C SER A 88 -3.45 -13.53 -5.82
N ALA A 89 -2.88 -12.91 -6.84
CA ALA A 89 -1.85 -13.52 -7.68
C ALA A 89 -0.60 -13.87 -6.86
N ASP A 90 -0.10 -12.93 -6.06
CA ASP A 90 1.08 -13.15 -5.20
C ASP A 90 0.83 -14.29 -4.19
N ALA A 91 -0.35 -14.33 -3.56
CA ALA A 91 -0.73 -15.41 -2.65
C ALA A 91 -0.82 -16.76 -3.37
N ASN A 92 -1.38 -16.79 -4.58
CA ASN A 92 -1.44 -18.01 -5.40
C ASN A 92 -0.05 -18.51 -5.80
N GLU A 93 0.87 -17.62 -6.17
CA GLU A 93 2.24 -18.00 -6.50
C GLU A 93 2.96 -18.62 -5.28
N ILE A 94 2.76 -18.03 -4.10
CA ILE A 94 3.29 -18.57 -2.84
C ILE A 94 2.72 -19.97 -2.57
N GLU A 95 1.41 -20.18 -2.70
CA GLU A 95 0.78 -21.48 -2.45
C GLU A 95 1.16 -22.53 -3.51
N PHE A 96 1.25 -22.13 -4.78
CA PHE A 96 1.75 -22.98 -5.85
C PHE A 96 3.18 -23.45 -5.59
N SER A 97 4.06 -22.54 -5.11
CA SER A 97 5.44 -22.90 -4.77
C SER A 97 5.55 -23.95 -3.66
N LYS A 98 4.51 -24.09 -2.84
CA LYS A 98 4.39 -25.12 -1.78
C LYS A 98 3.77 -26.43 -2.28
N GLY A 99 3.42 -26.51 -3.56
CA GLY A 99 2.78 -27.68 -4.17
C GLY A 99 1.25 -27.72 -4.02
N SER A 100 0.62 -26.65 -3.55
CA SER A 100 -0.84 -26.54 -3.44
C SER A 100 -1.46 -26.33 -4.83
N GLN A 101 -2.65 -26.90 -5.06
CA GLN A 101 -3.46 -26.55 -6.24
C GLN A 101 -4.07 -25.16 -6.04
N VAL A 102 -3.80 -24.24 -6.97
CA VAL A 102 -4.30 -22.86 -6.92
C VAL A 102 -5.17 -22.55 -8.13
N TRP A 103 -6.22 -21.76 -7.90
CA TRP A 103 -7.08 -21.23 -8.96
C TRP A 103 -6.49 -19.95 -9.53
N VAL A 104 -6.19 -19.94 -10.83
CA VAL A 104 -5.61 -18.79 -11.52
C VAL A 104 -6.60 -18.29 -12.56
N GLU A 105 -7.09 -17.06 -12.39
CA GLU A 105 -7.85 -16.39 -13.44
C GLU A 105 -6.87 -15.80 -14.46
N ARG A 106 -6.97 -16.25 -15.72
CA ARG A 106 -6.20 -15.68 -16.83
C ARG A 106 -7.11 -14.84 -17.70
N THR A 107 -6.78 -13.56 -17.85
CA THR A 107 -7.41 -12.73 -18.87
C THR A 107 -7.00 -13.26 -20.24
N ALA A 108 -7.93 -13.90 -20.94
CA ALA A 108 -7.69 -14.38 -22.29
C ALA A 108 -7.38 -13.18 -23.20
N VAL A 109 -6.16 -13.13 -23.73
CA VAL A 109 -5.82 -12.17 -24.78
C VAL A 109 -6.59 -12.58 -26.02
N ARG A 110 -7.66 -11.86 -26.36
CA ARG A 110 -8.37 -12.04 -27.61
C ARG A 110 -7.47 -11.55 -28.74
N LEU A 111 -6.69 -12.46 -29.32
CA LEU A 111 -5.94 -12.19 -30.56
C LEU A 111 -6.96 -11.86 -31.65
N LYS A 112 -7.00 -10.59 -32.08
CA LYS A 112 -7.62 -10.26 -33.37
C LYS A 112 -6.70 -10.85 -34.44
N THR A 113 -7.10 -11.98 -35.02
CA THR A 113 -6.49 -12.48 -36.24
C THR A 113 -6.70 -11.42 -37.33
N ILE A 114 -5.65 -10.69 -37.69
CA ILE A 114 -5.64 -9.86 -38.89
C ILE A 114 -5.58 -10.85 -40.06
N ARG A 115 -6.68 -10.97 -40.81
CA ARG A 115 -6.71 -11.62 -42.12
C ARG A 115 -6.52 -10.57 -43.20
#